data_AF-A0A7W0TIQ0-F1
#
_entry.id   AF-A0A7W0TIQ0-F1
#
_cell.length_a   1.000
_cell.length_b   1.000
_cell.length_c   1.000
_cell.angle_alpha   90.00
_cell.angle_beta   90.00
_cell.angle_gamma   90.00
#
_symmetry.space_group_name_H-M   'P 1'
#
loop_
_entity.id
_entity.type
_entity.pdbx_description
1 polymer ?
#
loop_
_entity_poly.entity_id
_entity_poly.type
_entity_poly.pdbx_seq_one_letter_code
_entity_poly.pdbx_strand_id
1 'polypeptide(L)'
;MLGGLLPRIRDSARAFGLTVRNPAMRRAQLSFGAMWAGEWAVMVTLGVVAFRDGGAAAVGLVAALRMVPAALLSPFAATVADAIRRERVLVWVGAIR
;
A
#
# COMPACT_ATOMS: atom_id res chain seq x y z
N MET A 1 14.64 -30.73 -14.51
CA MET A 1 14.51 -29.76 -13.40
C MET A 1 13.14 -29.05 -13.32
N LEU A 2 12.09 -29.45 -14.06
CA LEU A 2 10.77 -28.77 -14.05
C LEU A 2 9.67 -29.49 -13.25
N GLY A 3 9.91 -30.71 -12.75
CA GLY A 3 8.90 -31.55 -12.07
C GLY A 3 8.50 -31.12 -10.65
N GLY A 4 9.27 -30.23 -10.02
CA GLY A 4 9.02 -29.78 -8.63
C GLY A 4 8.24 -28.46 -8.49
N LEU A 5 8.07 -27.70 -9.58
CA LEU A 5 7.38 -26.39 -9.54
C LEU A 5 5.86 -26.56 -9.46
N LEU A 6 5.29 -27.50 -10.21
CA LEU A 6 3.86 -27.78 -10.22
C LEU A 6 3.30 -28.19 -8.84
N PRO A 7 3.92 -29.13 -8.08
CA PRO A 7 3.46 -29.44 -6.73
C PRO A 7 3.61 -28.25 -5.77
N ARG A 8 4.69 -27.47 -5.84
CA ARG A 8 4.86 -26.24 -5.03
C ARG A 8 3.80 -25.17 -5.30
N ILE A 9 3.45 -24.97 -6.57
CA ILE A 9 2.39 -24.02 -6.98
C ILE A 9 1.04 -24.50 -6.44
N ARG A 10 0.78 -25.82 -6.51
CA ARG A 10 -0.48 -26.41 -6.03
C ARG A 10 -0.63 -26.36 -4.50
N ASP A 11 0.46 -26.58 -3.77
CA ASP A 11 0.48 -26.46 -2.31
C ASP A 11 0.34 -25.00 -1.85
N SER A 12 1.03 -24.09 -2.55
CA SER A 12 0.85 -22.65 -2.33
C SER A 12 -0.58 -22.22 -2.62
N ALA A 13 -1.17 -22.68 -3.72
CA ALA A 13 -2.56 -22.41 -4.07
C ALA A 13 -3.56 -22.98 -3.04
N ARG A 14 -3.28 -24.15 -2.45
CA ARG A 14 -4.09 -24.69 -1.34
C ARG A 14 -3.98 -23.84 -0.08
N ALA A 15 -2.78 -23.38 0.29
CA ALA A 15 -2.60 -22.47 1.42
C ALA A 15 -3.29 -21.11 1.21
N PHE A 16 -3.23 -20.57 -0.01
CA PHE A 16 -4.01 -19.40 -0.40
C PHE A 16 -5.52 -19.67 -0.33
N GLY A 17 -5.98 -20.83 -0.80
CA GLY A 17 -7.39 -21.24 -0.74
C GLY A 17 -7.94 -21.34 0.69
N LEU A 18 -7.12 -21.78 1.66
CA LEU A 18 -7.49 -21.78 3.08
C LEU A 18 -7.59 -20.37 3.65
N THR A 19 -6.72 -19.46 3.22
CA THR A 19 -6.73 -18.04 3.63
C THR A 19 -7.96 -17.32 3.06
N VAL A 20 -8.33 -17.59 1.81
CA VAL A 20 -9.52 -17.02 1.14
C VAL A 20 -10.84 -17.54 1.75
N ARG A 21 -10.83 -18.75 2.33
CA ARG A 21 -12.01 -19.33 3.01
C ARG A 21 -12.32 -18.66 4.35
N ASN A 22 -11.35 -17.97 4.95
CA ASN A 22 -11.59 -17.20 6.18
C ASN A 22 -12.20 -15.83 5.83
N PRO A 23 -13.47 -15.56 6.21
CA PRO A 23 -14.18 -14.34 5.83
C PRO A 23 -13.52 -13.07 6.40
N ALA A 24 -12.87 -13.14 7.56
CA ALA A 24 -12.15 -12.00 8.13
C ALA A 24 -10.93 -11.63 7.27
N MET A 25 -10.17 -12.63 6.81
CA MET A 25 -8.97 -12.43 6.00
C MET A 25 -9.32 -11.95 4.59
N ARG A 26 -10.38 -12.51 3.99
CA ARG A 26 -10.89 -12.05 2.70
C ARG A 26 -11.37 -10.59 2.78
N ARG A 27 -12.07 -10.21 3.85
CA ARG A 27 -12.50 -8.81 4.04
C ARG A 27 -11.33 -7.88 4.23
N ALA A 28 -10.30 -8.28 4.99
CA ALA A 28 -9.07 -7.51 5.12
C ALA A 28 -8.37 -7.32 3.77
N GLN A 29 -8.19 -8.39 2.99
CA GLN A 29 -7.59 -8.33 1.65
C GLN A 29 -8.39 -7.45 0.69
N LEU A 30 -9.72 -7.55 0.70
CA LEU A 30 -10.58 -6.69 -0.12
C LEU A 30 -10.53 -5.24 0.32
N SER A 31 -10.53 -4.96 1.63
CA SER A 31 -10.43 -3.59 2.14
C SER A 31 -9.09 -2.95 1.79
N PHE A 32 -8.00 -3.71 1.91
CA PHE A 32 -6.67 -3.28 1.51
C PHE A 32 -6.60 -3.04 0.00
N GLY A 33 -7.12 -3.97 -0.79
CA GLY A 33 -7.19 -3.83 -2.25
C GLY A 33 -8.02 -2.63 -2.69
N ALA A 34 -9.18 -2.40 -2.06
CA ALA A 34 -10.04 -1.26 -2.34
C ALA A 34 -9.39 0.08 -1.95
N MET A 35 -8.76 0.15 -0.78
CA MET A 35 -7.99 1.33 -0.35
C MET A 35 -6.88 1.63 -1.35
N TRP A 36 -6.10 0.61 -1.73
CA TRP A 36 -5.01 0.75 -2.69
C TRP A 36 -5.52 1.18 -4.07
N ALA A 37 -6.58 0.55 -4.57
CA ALA A 37 -7.20 0.92 -5.83
C ALA A 37 -7.72 2.36 -5.84
N GLY A 38 -8.30 2.83 -4.73
CA GLY A 38 -8.72 4.21 -4.56
C GLY A 38 -7.56 5.19 -4.64
N GLU A 39 -6.43 4.87 -4.01
CA GLU A 39 -5.21 5.68 -4.09
C GLU A 39 -4.68 5.77 -5.54
N TRP A 40 -4.69 4.66 -6.28
CA TRP A 40 -4.33 4.67 -7.71
C TRP A 40 -5.32 5.46 -8.57
N ALA A 41 -6.62 5.34 -8.30
CA ALA A 41 -7.63 6.11 -9.00
C ALA A 41 -7.39 7.62 -8.84
N VAL A 42 -7.10 8.08 -7.62
CA VAL A 42 -6.77 9.49 -7.35
C VAL A 42 -5.53 9.93 -8.13
N MET A 43 -4.47 9.11 -8.16
CA MET A 43 -3.26 9.40 -8.95
C MET A 43 -3.56 9.59 -10.44
N VAL A 44 -4.34 8.68 -11.02
CA VAL A 44 -4.74 8.74 -12.43
C VAL A 44 -5.61 9.96 -12.70
N THR A 45 -6.62 10.22 -11.88
CA THR A 45 -7.51 11.38 -12.02
C THR A 45 -6.73 12.68 -11.96
N LEU A 46 -5.84 12.84 -10.96
CA LEU A 46 -4.98 14.02 -10.84
C LEU A 46 -4.07 14.19 -12.07
N GLY A 47 -3.48 13.09 -12.55
CA GLY A 47 -2.65 13.12 -13.76
C GLY A 47 -3.44 13.56 -15.00
N VAL A 48 -4.65 13.03 -15.20
CA VAL A 48 -5.51 13.40 -16.33
C VAL A 48 -5.97 14.86 -16.26
N VAL A 49 -6.36 15.34 -15.07
CA VAL A 49 -6.79 16.74 -14.87
C VAL A 49 -5.63 17.69 -15.11
N ALA A 50 -4.48 17.44 -14.48
CA ALA A 50 -3.28 18.28 -14.68
C ALA A 50 -2.82 18.28 -16.14
N PHE A 51 -2.92 17.15 -16.84
CA PHE A 51 -2.58 17.07 -18.26
C PHE A 51 -3.53 17.90 -19.14
N ARG A 52 -4.83 17.93 -18.83
CA ARG A 52 -5.80 18.74 -19.59
C ARG A 52 -5.56 20.24 -19.42
N ASP A 53 -5.26 20.68 -18.20
CA ASP A 53 -5.13 22.11 -17.90
C ASP A 53 -3.76 22.68 -18.26
N GLY A 54 -2.68 21.87 -18.21
CA GLY A 54 -1.31 22.36 -18.42
C GLY A 54 -0.33 21.34 -19.02
N GLY A 55 -0.83 20.25 -19.61
CA GLY A 55 -0.02 19.26 -20.31
C GLY A 55 0.94 18.47 -19.42
N ALA A 56 1.97 17.88 -20.03
CA ALA A 56 2.94 17.03 -19.32
C ALA A 56 3.74 17.80 -18.24
N ALA A 57 3.98 19.10 -18.43
CA ALA A 57 4.69 19.93 -17.45
C ALA A 57 3.89 20.09 -16.14
N ALA A 58 2.57 20.30 -16.23
CA ALA A 58 1.71 20.39 -15.06
C ALA A 58 1.62 19.05 -14.30
N VAL A 59 1.55 17.92 -15.01
CA VAL A 59 1.61 16.58 -14.38
C VAL A 59 2.93 16.41 -13.62
N GLY A 60 4.05 16.79 -14.24
CA GLY A 60 5.38 16.75 -13.62
C GLY A 60 5.45 17.64 -12.37
N LEU A 61 4.87 18.85 -12.43
CA LEU A 61 4.83 19.76 -11.30
C LEU A 61 3.96 19.22 -10.16
N VAL A 62 2.77 18.67 -10.45
CA VAL A 62 1.90 18.06 -9.43
C VAL A 62 2.58 16.86 -8.78
N ALA A 63 3.25 16.01 -9.57
CA ALA A 63 4.04 14.90 -9.06
C ALA A 63 5.19 15.41 -8.17
N ALA A 64 5.91 16.45 -8.59
CA ALA A 64 6.97 17.07 -7.80
C ALA A 64 6.43 17.67 -6.49
N LEU A 65 5.32 18.42 -6.53
CA LEU A 65 4.69 18.98 -5.35
C LEU A 65 4.16 17.91 -4.39
N ARG A 66 3.85 16.70 -4.87
CA ARG A 66 3.53 15.55 -4.01
C ARG A 66 4.78 14.90 -3.43
N MET A 67 5.81 14.69 -4.25
CA MET A 67 7.00 13.94 -3.86
C MET A 67 7.99 14.77 -3.04
N VAL A 68 8.13 16.07 -3.28
CA VAL A 68 9.09 16.93 -2.57
C VAL A 68 8.77 17.02 -1.07
N PRO A 69 7.52 17.34 -0.64
CA PRO A 69 7.17 17.29 0.78
C PRO A 69 7.37 15.90 1.37
N ALA A 70 7.00 14.84 0.64
CA ALA A 70 7.19 13.48 1.10
C ALA A 70 8.68 13.11 1.27
N ALA A 71 9.54 13.52 0.34
CA ALA A 71 10.99 13.28 0.39
C ALA A 71 11.67 14.08 1.49
N LEU A 72 11.23 15.32 1.74
CA LEU A 72 11.73 16.15 2.84
C LEU A 72 11.27 15.64 4.20
N LEU A 73 10.01 15.20 4.30
CA LEU A 73 9.45 14.64 5.52
C LEU A 73 9.87 13.18 5.75
N SER A 74 10.30 12.46 4.71
CA SER A 74 10.71 11.04 4.79
C SER A 74 11.81 10.77 5.84
N PRO A 75 12.95 11.47 5.87
CA PRO A 75 13.97 11.22 6.90
C PRO A 75 13.46 11.54 8.30
N PHE A 76 12.63 12.58 8.47
CA PHE A 76 12.03 12.89 9.76
C PHE A 76 11.02 11.81 10.18
N ALA A 77 10.14 11.40 9.26
CA ALA A 77 9.19 10.31 9.48
C ALA A 77 9.90 8.97 9.72
N ALA A 78 11.03 8.70 9.07
CA ALA A 78 11.86 7.51 9.28
C ALA A 78 12.51 7.54 10.67
N THR A 79 13.10 8.68 11.07
CA THR A 79 13.66 8.81 12.43
C THR A 79 12.59 8.72 13.52
N VAL A 80 11.40 9.27 13.29
CA VAL A 80 10.25 9.14 14.21
C VAL A 80 9.71 7.71 14.21
N ALA A 81 9.62 7.04 13.06
CA ALA A 81 9.19 5.65 12.95
C ALA A 81 10.19 4.68 13.62
N ASP A 82 11.49 4.93 13.47
CA ASP A 82 12.55 4.18 14.15
C ASP A 82 12.60 4.48 15.66
N ALA A 83 12.26 5.72 16.06
CA ALA A 83 12.11 6.10 17.47
C ALA A 83 10.81 5.54 18.10
N ILE A 84 9.81 5.18 17.31
CA ILE A 84 8.64 4.41 17.74
C ILE A 84 9.07 2.94 17.81
N ARG A 85 9.85 2.61 18.85
CA ARG A 85 10.06 1.24 19.31
C ARG A 85 8.68 0.55 19.39
N ARG A 86 8.57 -0.58 18.69
CA ARG A 86 7.42 -1.49 18.53
C ARG A 86 6.59 -1.76 19.80
N GLU A 87 7.16 -1.45 20.97
CA GLU A 87 6.59 -1.49 22.31
C GLU A 87 5.43 -0.49 22.52
N ARG A 88 5.49 0.73 21.97
CA ARG A 88 4.44 1.75 22.21
C ARG A 88 3.18 1.51 21.38
N VAL A 89 3.31 0.91 20.20
CA VAL A 89 2.16 0.58 19.34
C VAL A 89 1.29 -0.52 19.98
N LEU A 90 1.91 -1.48 20.66
CA LEU A 90 1.21 -2.50 21.47
C LEU A 90 0.47 -1.88 22.67
N VAL A 91 1.04 -0.88 23.32
CA VAL A 91 0.38 -0.15 24.43
C VAL A 91 -0.82 0.64 23.93
N TRP A 92 -0.72 1.33 22.79
CA TRP A 92 -1.85 2.09 22.23
C TRP A 92 -2.98 1.19 21.72
N VAL A 93 -2.66 0.07 21.08
CA VAL A 93 -3.66 -0.91 20.65
C VAL A 93 -4.31 -1.62 21.84
N GLY A 94 -3.56 -1.84 22.93
CA GLY A 94 -4.09 -2.35 24.19
C GLY A 94 -4.96 -1.35 24.96
N ALA A 95 -4.66 -0.05 24.87
CA ALA A 95 -5.41 1.01 25.56
C ALA A 95 -6.70 1.44 24.84
N ILE A 96 -6.83 1.13 23.54
CA ILE A 96 -8.02 1.45 22.71
C ILE A 96 -9.02 0.27 22.62
N ARG A 97 -8.67 -0.90 23.18
CA ARG A 97 -9.62 -2.00 23.45
C ARG A 97 -10.47 -1.68 24.68
#